data_AF-A0A359GVD6-F1
#
_entry.id   AF-A0A359GVD6-F1
#
_cell.length_a   1.000
_cell.length_b   1.000
_cell.length_c   1.000
_cell.angle_alpha   90.00
_cell.angle_beta   90.00
_cell.angle_gamma   90.00
#
_symmetry.space_group_name_H-M   'P 1'
#
loop_
_entity.id
_entity.type
_entity.pdbx_description
1 polymer ?
#
loop_
_entity_poly.entity_id
_entity_poly.type
_entity_poly.pdbx_seq_one_letter_code
_entity_poly.pdbx_strand_id
1 'polypeptide(L)' 'ELTSTDYCLNIMPLFHIHGLIAAVLGSIHAGACVNCTSGFNALKFFVWLEEIRPTWYTGVPTMHQAILSRAQRN' A
#
# COMPACT_ATOMS: atom_id res chain seq x y z
N GLU A 1 13.58 8.18 -4.85
CA GLU A 1 14.09 7.53 -3.63
C GLU A 1 13.05 7.72 -2.54
N LEU A 2 13.00 6.82 -1.55
CA LEU A 2 12.14 6.99 -0.37
C LEU A 2 12.86 7.82 0.68
N THR A 3 12.13 8.62 1.46
CA THR A 3 12.66 9.42 2.56
C THR A 3 11.88 9.18 3.84
N SER A 4 12.34 9.76 4.95
CA SER A 4 11.64 9.67 6.24
C SER A 4 10.27 10.34 6.27
N THR A 5 9.94 11.17 5.27
CA THR A 5 8.61 11.79 5.15
C THR A 5 7.61 10.90 4.40
N ASP A 6 8.06 9.79 3.82
CA ASP A 6 7.17 8.88 3.12
C ASP A 6 6.32 8.05 4.09
N TYR A 7 5.11 7.75 3.64
CA TYR A 7 4.18 6.90 4.35
C TYR A 7 3.58 5.87 3.39
N CYS A 8 3.99 4.61 3.55
CA CYS A 8 3.55 3.49 2.74
C CYS A 8 2.22 2.93 3.24
N LEU A 9 1.25 2.76 2.35
CA LEU A 9 0.12 1.86 2.57
C LEU A 9 0.44 0.48 1.99
N ASN A 10 0.73 -0.49 2.85
CA ASN A 10 1.00 -1.85 2.42
C ASN A 10 -0.30 -2.67 2.33
N ILE A 11 -0.73 -2.93 1.09
CA ILE A 11 -1.86 -3.81 0.75
C ILE A 11 -1.43 -5.22 0.34
N MET A 12 -0.12 -5.49 0.29
CA MET A 12 0.45 -6.75 -0.15
C MET A 12 0.59 -7.74 1.03
N PRO A 13 0.38 -9.05 0.80
CA PRO A 13 0.64 -10.05 1.84
C PRO A 13 2.11 -10.09 2.25
N LEU A 14 2.37 -10.21 3.55
CA LEU A 14 3.74 -10.20 4.11
C LEU A 14 4.50 -11.52 3.91
N PHE A 15 3.83 -12.59 3.47
CA PHE A 15 4.48 -13.85 3.07
C PHE A 15 4.98 -13.83 1.62
N HIS A 16 4.75 -12.74 0.87
CA HIS A 16 5.34 -12.52 -0.44
C HIS A 16 6.46 -11.49 -0.37
N ILE A 17 7.57 -11.78 -1.07
CA ILE A 17 8.78 -10.95 -1.08
C ILE A 17 8.50 -9.47 -1.42
N HIS A 18 7.55 -9.19 -2.31
CA HIS A 18 7.16 -7.81 -2.64
C HIS A 18 6.64 -7.06 -1.40
N GLY A 19 5.67 -7.63 -0.69
CA GLY A 19 5.07 -6.98 0.49
C GLY A 19 6.07 -6.83 1.62
N LEU A 20 6.87 -7.86 1.88
CA LEU A 20 7.87 -7.83 2.94
C LEU A 20 9.05 -6.89 2.60
N ILE A 21 9.71 -7.11 1.47
CA ILE A 21 10.95 -6.41 1.15
C ILE A 21 10.67 -5.02 0.61
N ALA A 22 9.87 -4.89 -0.45
CA ALA A 22 9.69 -3.61 -1.13
C ALA A 22 8.83 -2.63 -0.32
N ALA A 23 7.70 -3.09 0.23
CA ALA A 23 6.81 -2.21 0.99
C ALA A 23 7.29 -1.98 2.43
N VAL A 24 7.53 -3.04 3.21
CA VAL A 24 7.89 -2.89 4.63
C VAL A 24 9.36 -2.55 4.83
N LEU A 25 10.30 -3.41 4.44
CA LEU A 25 11.72 -3.19 4.72
C LEU A 25 12.28 -1.98 3.96
N GLY A 26 11.85 -1.74 2.72
CA GLY A 26 12.22 -0.56 1.94
C GLY A 26 11.80 0.75 2.63
N SER A 27 10.58 0.81 3.17
CA SER A 27 10.12 1.97 3.96
C SER A 27 10.97 2.16 5.22
N ILE A 28 11.13 1.11 6.02
CA ILE A 28 11.87 1.18 7.29
C ILE A 28 13.33 1.58 7.05
N HIS A 29 13.97 1.05 6.01
CA HIS A 29 15.34 1.40 5.64
C HIS A 29 15.50 2.89 5.33
N ALA A 30 14.48 3.52 4.73
CA ALA A 30 14.46 4.95 4.45
C ALA A 30 14.07 5.83 5.67
N GLY A 31 13.77 5.22 6.81
CA GLY A 31 13.22 5.92 7.98
C GLY A 31 11.75 6.34 7.82
N ALA A 32 11.06 5.77 6.82
CA ALA A 32 9.67 6.07 6.50
C ALA A 32 8.69 5.29 7.40
N CYS A 33 7.42 5.68 7.38
CA CYS A 33 6.34 4.94 8.04
C CYS A 33 5.70 3.93 7.09
N VAL A 34 5.16 2.83 7.64
CA VAL A 34 4.36 1.85 6.88
C VAL A 34 3.13 1.43 7.66
N ASN A 35 1.97 1.46 7.00
CA ASN A 35 0.71 0.96 7.51
C ASN A 35 0.41 -0.40 6.86
N CYS A 36 0.43 -1.47 7.66
CA CYS A 36 0.15 -2.83 7.20
C CYS A 36 -1.34 -3.14 7.34
N THR A 37 -2.02 -3.24 6.20
CA THR A 37 -3.41 -3.74 6.17
C THR A 37 -3.45 -5.25 6.41
N SER A 38 -4.65 -5.81 6.61
CA SER A 38 -4.86 -7.26 6.66
C SER A 38 -4.64 -7.98 5.32
N GLY A 39 -4.21 -7.27 4.28
CA GLY A 39 -4.09 -7.74 2.91
C GLY A 39 -5.03 -6.99 1.96
N PHE A 40 -4.92 -7.30 0.67
CA PHE A 40 -5.63 -6.59 -0.39
C PHE A 40 -7.16 -6.68 -0.23
N ASN A 41 -7.82 -5.53 -0.18
CA ASN A 41 -9.27 -5.41 -0.22
C ASN A 41 -9.67 -4.17 -1.02
N ALA A 42 -10.18 -4.37 -2.25
CA ALA A 42 -10.56 -3.28 -3.13
C ALA A 42 -11.68 -2.39 -2.57
N LEU A 43 -12.59 -2.93 -1.76
CA LEU A 43 -13.69 -2.17 -1.16
C LEU A 43 -13.21 -1.23 -0.05
N LYS A 44 -12.14 -1.60 0.66
CA LYS A 44 -11.56 -0.79 1.74
C LYS A 44 -10.45 0.16 1.27
N PHE A 45 -9.91 -0.04 0.07
CA PHE A 45 -8.75 0.70 -0.42
C PHE A 45 -8.91 2.22 -0.32
N PHE A 46 -10.05 2.77 -0.75
CA PHE A 46 -10.27 4.23 -0.73
C PHE A 46 -10.55 4.77 0.67
N VAL A 47 -11.22 3.99 1.52
CA VAL A 47 -11.37 4.31 2.95
C VAL A 47 -9.99 4.40 3.61
N TRP A 48 -9.10 3.44 3.32
CA TRP A 48 -7.72 3.48 3.79
C TRP A 48 -6.95 4.70 3.27
N LEU A 49 -7.13 5.09 2.00
CA LEU A 49 -6.50 6.30 1.47
C LEU A 49 -6.94 7.56 2.23
N GLU A 50 -8.23 7.68 2.54
CA GLU A 50 -8.78 8.83 3.27
C GLU A 50 -8.32 8.87 4.72
N GLU A 51 -8.34 7.74 5.42
CA GLU A 51 -7.95 7.65 6.84
C GLU A 51 -6.44 7.80 7.04
N ILE A 52 -5.65 7.12 6.20
CA ILE A 52 -4.20 6.98 6.39
C ILE A 52 -3.44 8.10 5.68
N ARG A 53 -3.97 8.61 4.57
CA ARG A 53 -3.31 9.61 3.70
C ARG A 53 -1.85 9.23 3.36
N PRO A 54 -1.62 8.02 2.81
CA PRO A 54 -0.27 7.57 2.46
C PRO A 54 0.30 8.42 1.33
N THR A 55 1.63 8.57 1.28
CA THR A 55 2.31 9.21 0.14
C THR A 55 2.50 8.22 -1.01
N TRP A 56 2.49 6.91 -0.73
CA TRP A 56 2.62 5.88 -1.74
C TRP A 56 2.02 4.53 -1.33
N TYR A 57 1.75 3.70 -2.32
CA TYR A 57 1.43 2.28 -2.15
C TYR A 57 2.03 1.49 -3.31
N THR A 58 2.07 0.17 -3.18
CA THR A 58 2.50 -0.71 -4.26
C THR A 58 1.59 -1.93 -4.36
N GLY A 59 1.43 -2.46 -5.57
CA GLY A 59 0.57 -3.59 -5.85
C GLY A 59 0.98 -4.29 -7.15
N VAL A 60 0.38 -5.46 -7.39
CA VAL A 60 0.52 -6.17 -8.67
C VAL A 60 -0.52 -5.67 -9.68
N PRO A 61 -0.34 -5.91 -11.00
CA PRO A 61 -1.28 -5.40 -12.02
C PRO A 61 -2.75 -5.74 -11.77
N THR A 62 -3.05 -6.96 -11.30
CA THR A 62 -4.43 -7.39 -10.98
C THR A 62 -5.05 -6.59 -9.83
N MET A 63 -4.26 -6.19 -8.83
CA MET A 63 -4.75 -5.32 -7.74
C MET A 63 -5.08 -3.93 -8.26
N HIS A 64 -4.22 -3.35 -9.10
CA HIS A 64 -4.49 -2.03 -9.71
C HIS A 64 -5.75 -2.07 -10.58
N GLN A 65 -5.97 -3.13 -11.35
CA GLN A 65 -7.21 -3.30 -12.12
C GLN A 65 -8.46 -3.37 -11.23
N ALA A 66 -8.38 -4.10 -10.12
CA ALA A 66 -9.48 -4.19 -9.16
C ALA A 66 -9.76 -2.83 -8.47
N ILE A 67 -8.71 -2.07 -8.12
CA ILE A 67 -8.85 -0.69 -7.60
C ILE A 67 -9.52 0.21 -8.65
N LEU A 68 -9.05 0.18 -9.90
CA LEU A 68 -9.62 1.00 -10.98
C LEU A 68 -11.09 0.68 -11.24
N SER A 69 -11.45 -0.60 -11.24
CA SER A 69 -12.84 -1.06 -11.39
C SER A 69 -13.75 -0.63 -10.23
N ARG A 70 -13.17 -0.37 -9.05
CA ARG A 70 -13.87 0.15 -7.88
C ARG A 70 -13.91 1.68 -7.86
N ALA A 71 -12.91 2.35 -8.42
CA ALA A 71 -12.82 3.81 -8.50
C ALA A 71 -14.03 4.46 -9.19
N GLN A 72 -14.64 3.80 -10.16
CA GLN A 72 -15.87 4.27 -10.82
C GLN A 72 -17.11 4.33 -9.89
N ARG A 73 -17.02 3.75 -8.68
CA ARG A 73 -18.13 3.55 -7.74
C ARG A 73 -17.81 4.05 -6.32
N ASN A 74 -16.75 4.83 -6.15
CA ASN A 74 -16.47 5.60 -4.93
C ASN A 74 -16.62 7.08 -5.25
#